data_AF-A0A433V0L9-F1
#
_entry.id   AF-A0A433V0L9-F1
#
_cell.length_a   1.000
_cell.length_b   1.000
_cell.length_c   1.000
_cell.angle_alpha   90.00
_cell.angle_beta   90.00
_cell.angle_gamma   90.00
#
_symmetry.space_group_name_H-M   'P 1'
#
loop_
_entity.id
_entity.type
_entity.pdbx_description
1 polymer ?
#
loop_
_entity_poly.entity_id
_entity_poly.type
_entity_poly.pdbx_seq_one_letter_code
_entity_poly.pdbx_strand_id
1 'polypeptide(L)'
;MSNTFIPLECNDDVIQISNDSFTVSRLKELVINGILEKKPLSVGNNVNIHIGNCLDYLGNFKIYDQDIHVDDLQLQITKDCQLLKIGNKGWQTGKIKIKMSISPLNKSSDYVDLEFCPDEPEIPESPLDDLRKMINNM
;
A
#
# COMPACT_ATOMS: atom_id res chain seq x y z
N MET A 1 -15.77 -7.22 -11.31
CA MET A 1 -15.01 -6.79 -10.13
C MET A 1 -13.93 -7.81 -9.89
N SER A 2 -12.67 -7.44 -10.11
CA SER A 2 -11.56 -8.24 -9.59
C SER A 2 -11.66 -8.16 -8.06
N ASN A 3 -11.69 -9.29 -7.36
CA ASN A 3 -11.58 -9.32 -5.89
C ASN A 3 -10.17 -9.69 -5.45
N THR A 4 -9.22 -9.74 -6.39
CA THR A 4 -7.87 -10.23 -6.14
C THR A 4 -6.95 -9.03 -5.96
N PHE A 5 -6.30 -8.99 -4.80
CA PHE A 5 -5.22 -8.06 -4.52
C PHE A 5 -3.91 -8.64 -5.06
N ILE A 6 -3.19 -7.83 -5.83
CA ILE A 6 -1.95 -8.21 -6.51
C ILE A 6 -0.81 -7.44 -5.84
N PRO A 7 0.26 -8.11 -5.38
CA PRO A 7 1.42 -7.45 -4.81
C PRO A 7 2.06 -6.42 -5.76
N LEU A 8 2.44 -5.27 -5.22
CA LEU A 8 3.19 -4.23 -5.93
C LEU A 8 4.69 -4.43 -5.74
N GLU A 9 5.30 -5.13 -6.69
CA GLU A 9 6.73 -5.47 -6.70
C GLU A 9 7.61 -4.35 -7.30
N CYS A 10 7.05 -3.55 -8.21
CA CYS A 10 7.77 -2.45 -8.85
C CYS A 10 7.80 -1.22 -7.93
N ASN A 11 8.98 -0.88 -7.43
CA ASN A 11 9.19 0.23 -6.50
C ASN A 11 8.98 1.62 -7.12
N ASP A 12 9.02 1.70 -8.45
CA ASP A 12 8.93 2.94 -9.21
C ASP A 12 7.51 3.19 -9.75
N ASP A 13 6.59 2.22 -9.63
CA ASP A 13 5.18 2.44 -9.93
C ASP A 13 4.62 3.56 -9.04
N VAL A 14 3.69 4.33 -9.58
CA VAL A 14 3.14 5.51 -8.90
C VAL A 14 1.72 5.24 -8.43
N ILE A 15 1.47 5.48 -7.15
CA ILE A 15 0.16 5.39 -6.53
C ILE A 15 -0.31 6.81 -6.21
N GLN A 16 -1.52 7.13 -6.64
CA GLN A 16 -2.22 8.36 -6.27
C GLN A 16 -3.32 8.03 -5.25
N ILE A 17 -3.24 8.65 -4.08
CA ILE A 17 -4.26 8.56 -3.02
C ILE A 17 -4.83 9.95 -2.81
N SER A 18 -6.13 10.10 -3.08
CA SER A 18 -6.76 11.42 -3.12
C SER A 18 -6.06 12.34 -4.12
N ASN A 19 -5.37 13.40 -3.66
CA ASN A 19 -4.68 14.37 -4.52
C ASN A 19 -3.16 14.22 -4.52
N ASP A 20 -2.61 13.31 -3.72
CA ASP A 20 -1.17 13.15 -3.56
C ASP A 20 -0.69 11.86 -4.23
N SER A 21 0.48 11.95 -4.88
CA SER A 21 1.09 10.84 -5.62
C SER A 21 2.44 10.46 -5.04
N PHE A 22 2.67 9.15 -4.94
CA PHE A 22 3.86 8.56 -4.34
C PHE A 22 4.34 7.41 -5.19
N THR A 23 5.65 7.20 -5.29
CA THR A 23 6.15 5.91 -5.75
C THR A 23 5.84 4.83 -4.70
N VAL A 24 5.72 3.57 -5.12
CA VAL A 24 5.54 2.41 -4.22
C VAL A 24 6.61 2.40 -3.13
N SER A 25 7.89 2.62 -3.50
CA SER A 25 9.00 2.73 -2.56
C SER A 25 8.81 3.85 -1.54
N ARG A 26 8.43 5.05 -1.99
CA ARG A 26 8.23 6.20 -1.12
C ARG A 26 7.06 5.98 -0.17
N LEU A 27 5.97 5.37 -0.64
CA LEU A 27 4.82 5.09 0.22
C LEU A 27 5.19 4.07 1.32
N LYS A 28 5.93 3.00 1.00
CA LYS A 28 6.44 2.04 2.00
C LYS A 28 7.28 2.75 3.06
N GLU A 29 8.22 3.59 2.64
CA GLU A 29 9.07 4.38 3.54
C GLU A 29 8.25 5.30 4.45
N LEU A 30 7.27 6.01 3.90
CA LEU A 30 6.41 6.92 4.68
C LEU A 30 5.56 6.19 5.71
N VAL A 31 5.04 5.01 5.37
CA VAL A 31 4.29 4.18 6.32
C VAL A 31 5.21 3.73 7.47
N ILE A 32 6.39 3.20 7.16
CA ILE A 32 7.39 2.78 8.16
C ILE A 32 7.78 3.95 9.07
N ASN A 33 8.15 5.10 8.49
CA ASN A 33 8.58 6.26 9.26
C ASN A 33 7.46 6.86 10.11
N GLY A 34 6.23 6.93 9.57
CA GLY A 34 5.06 7.41 10.31
C GLY A 34 4.75 6.57 11.57
N ILE A 35 5.07 5.27 11.52
CA ILE A 35 4.96 4.36 12.66
C ILE A 35 6.13 4.56 13.64
N LEU A 36 7.36 4.49 13.14
CA LEU A 36 8.56 4.45 13.98
C LEU A 36 8.84 5.78 14.68
N GLU A 37 8.55 6.90 14.03
CA GLU A 37 8.91 8.22 14.55
C GLU A 37 7.89 8.78 15.57
N LYS A 38 6.75 8.10 15.79
CA LYS A 38 5.64 8.55 16.67
C LYS A 38 5.23 10.02 16.43
N LYS A 39 5.53 10.56 15.26
CA LYS A 39 5.28 11.94 14.88
C LYS A 39 4.34 11.94 13.67
N PRO A 40 3.37 12.86 13.62
CA PRO A 40 2.65 13.10 12.38
C PRO A 40 3.67 13.51 11.31
N LEU A 41 3.92 12.61 10.35
CA LEU A 41 4.80 12.92 9.23
C LEU A 41 4.04 13.88 8.31
N SER A 42 4.28 15.19 8.45
CA SER A 42 3.74 16.19 7.54
C SER A 42 4.61 16.22 6.28
N VAL A 43 4.18 15.53 5.22
CA VAL A 43 4.76 15.69 3.88
C VAL A 43 3.85 16.60 3.08
N GLY A 44 4.20 17.88 3.01
CA GLY A 44 3.31 18.89 2.43
C GLY A 44 1.97 19.02 3.18
N ASN A 45 1.01 19.74 2.61
CA ASN A 45 -0.21 20.14 3.33
C ASN A 45 -1.22 19.01 3.65
N ASN A 46 -1.05 17.77 3.15
CA ASN A 46 -2.22 16.88 2.98
C ASN A 46 -2.14 15.46 3.53
N VAL A 47 -0.97 14.95 3.94
CA VAL A 47 -0.88 13.58 4.51
C VAL A 47 -0.56 13.65 6.00
N ASN A 48 -1.55 13.29 6.83
CA ASN A 48 -1.37 13.09 8.26
C ASN A 48 -1.64 11.61 8.59
N ILE A 49 -0.59 10.82 8.73
CA ILE A 49 -0.69 9.43 9.20
C ILE A 49 -0.75 9.48 10.74
N HIS A 50 -1.96 9.44 11.30
CA HIS A 50 -2.17 9.22 12.74
C HIS A 50 -2.37 7.73 13.00
N ILE A 51 -1.27 7.00 13.18
CA ILE A 51 -1.33 5.68 13.81
C ILE A 51 -1.22 5.94 15.31
N GLY A 52 -2.34 6.37 15.91
CA GLY A 52 -2.37 6.72 17.33
C GLY A 52 -1.91 5.53 18.16
N ASN A 53 -0.82 5.69 18.91
CA ASN A 53 -0.26 4.89 20.01
C ASN A 53 -0.70 3.40 20.16
N CYS A 54 -0.99 2.69 19.07
CA CYS A 54 -1.48 1.31 19.13
C CYS A 54 -0.45 0.40 19.82
N LEU A 55 0.83 0.67 19.58
CA LEU A 55 1.96 -0.01 20.21
C LEU A 55 2.02 0.19 21.72
N ASP A 56 1.57 1.33 22.25
CA ASP A 56 1.63 1.59 23.70
C ASP A 56 0.61 0.75 24.49
N TYR A 57 -0.39 0.15 23.80
CA TYR A 57 -1.37 -0.78 24.37
C TYR A 57 -1.01 -2.25 24.16
N LEU A 58 0.01 -2.54 23.35
CA LEU A 58 0.55 -3.89 23.17
C LEU A 58 1.54 -4.19 24.29
N GLY A 59 1.00 -4.26 25.51
CA GLY A 59 1.69 -4.79 26.66
C GLY A 59 1.40 -6.28 26.82
N ASN A 60 2.30 -6.98 27.53
CA ASN A 60 2.05 -8.33 27.99
C ASN A 60 0.70 -8.37 28.71
N PHE A 61 -0.15 -9.31 28.34
CA PHE A 61 -1.43 -9.51 29.02
C PHE A 61 -1.46 -10.91 29.61
N LYS A 62 -2.21 -11.05 30.71
CA LYS A 62 -2.33 -12.33 31.40
C LYS A 62 -3.62 -13.01 31.01
N ILE A 63 -3.52 -14.31 30.72
CA ILE A 63 -4.66 -15.21 30.72
C ILE A 63 -4.44 -16.16 31.90
N TYR A 64 -5.26 -16.02 32.95
CA TYR A 64 -5.01 -16.64 34.26
C TYR A 64 -3.62 -16.27 34.81
N ASP A 65 -2.78 -17.25 35.13
CA ASP A 65 -1.41 -17.07 35.63
C ASP A 65 -0.34 -17.12 34.52
N GLN A 66 -0.74 -17.19 33.26
CA GLN A 66 0.19 -17.24 32.14
C GLN A 66 0.38 -15.86 31.52
N ASP A 67 1.63 -15.40 31.48
CA ASP A 67 2.04 -14.23 30.72
C ASP A 67 2.00 -14.54 29.22
N ILE A 68 1.23 -13.76 28.46
CA ILE A 68 1.20 -13.80 27.00
C ILE A 68 1.96 -12.57 26.50
N HIS A 69 3.02 -12.85 25.74
CA HIS A 69 3.79 -11.84 25.04
C HIS A 69 3.22 -11.63 23.64
N VAL A 70 3.12 -10.37 23.22
CA VAL A 70 2.78 -10.03 21.85
C VAL A 70 4.08 -9.97 21.05
N ASP A 71 4.29 -10.96 20.19
CA ASP A 71 5.49 -11.03 19.34
C ASP A 71 5.42 -10.03 18.18
N ASP A 72 4.28 -10.00 17.48
CA ASP A 72 4.06 -9.16 16.29
C ASP A 72 2.63 -8.58 16.26
N LEU A 73 2.51 -7.34 15.79
CA LEU A 73 1.25 -6.72 15.42
C LEU A 73 1.13 -6.63 13.90
N GLN A 74 0.03 -7.16 13.36
CA GLN A 74 -0.31 -6.99 11.95
C GLN A 74 -1.46 -5.99 11.78
N LEU A 75 -1.25 -4.96 10.95
CA LEU A 75 -2.30 -4.02 10.56
C LEU A 75 -2.52 -4.11 9.06
N GLN A 76 -3.79 -4.02 8.66
CA GLN A 76 -4.19 -3.98 7.26
C GLN A 76 -5.14 -2.80 7.04
N ILE A 77 -4.80 -1.94 6.09
CA ILE A 77 -5.60 -0.77 5.69
C ILE A 77 -5.94 -0.92 4.22
N THR A 78 -7.19 -0.66 3.84
CA THR A 78 -7.61 -0.60 2.43
C THR A 78 -8.11 0.79 2.11
N LYS A 79 -7.71 1.34 0.96
CA LYS A 79 -8.13 2.67 0.51
C LYS A 79 -8.28 2.73 -1.01
N ASP A 80 -9.21 3.55 -1.48
CA ASP A 80 -9.35 3.85 -2.90
C ASP A 80 -8.14 4.66 -3.39
N CYS A 81 -7.62 4.30 -4.57
CA CYS A 81 -6.45 4.92 -5.17
C CYS A 81 -6.46 4.77 -6.70
N GLN A 82 -5.49 5.40 -7.35
CA GLN A 82 -5.14 5.13 -8.74
C GLN A 82 -3.70 4.66 -8.82
N LEU A 83 -3.43 3.67 -9.67
CA LEU A 83 -2.10 3.12 -9.92
C LEU A 83 -1.67 3.46 -11.35
N LEU A 84 -0.46 3.97 -11.49
CA LEU A 84 0.23 4.15 -12.76
C LEU A 84 1.45 3.24 -12.76
N LYS A 85 1.35 2.13 -13.50
CA LYS A 85 2.48 1.22 -13.72
C LYS A 85 3.44 1.82 -14.75
N ILE A 86 4.74 1.70 -14.51
CA ILE A 86 5.73 2.12 -15.50
C ILE A 86 5.58 1.30 -16.78
N GLY A 87 5.53 2.00 -17.91
CA GLY A 87 5.37 1.38 -19.23
C GLY A 87 3.92 1.05 -19.62
N ASN A 88 2.95 1.28 -18.75
CA ASN A 88 1.54 1.10 -19.06
C ASN A 88 0.87 2.41 -19.48
N LYS A 89 -0.16 2.33 -20.33
CA LYS A 89 -0.85 3.52 -20.86
C LYS A 89 -1.95 3.99 -19.92
N GLY A 90 -1.56 4.71 -18.87
CA GLY A 90 -2.47 5.53 -18.07
C GLY A 90 -2.78 5.00 -16.67
N TRP A 91 -3.63 5.75 -15.97
CA TRP A 91 -4.03 5.49 -14.59
C TRP A 91 -5.09 4.41 -14.51
N GLN A 92 -4.88 3.46 -13.60
CA GLN A 92 -5.83 2.41 -13.28
C GLN A 92 -6.45 2.70 -11.91
N THR A 93 -7.77 2.89 -11.88
CA THR A 93 -8.50 3.10 -10.63
C THR A 93 -8.72 1.76 -9.91
N GLY A 94 -8.62 1.78 -8.59
CA GLY A 94 -8.83 0.60 -7.77
C GLY A 94 -8.63 0.87 -6.29
N LYS A 95 -8.28 -0.18 -5.55
CA LYS A 95 -8.01 -0.14 -4.12
C LYS A 95 -6.61 -0.62 -3.83
N ILE A 96 -5.90 0.13 -3.00
CA ILE A 96 -4.65 -0.31 -2.39
C ILE A 96 -4.92 -0.92 -1.03
N LYS A 97 -4.23 -2.02 -0.73
CA LYS A 97 -4.11 -2.59 0.61
C LYS A 97 -2.69 -2.41 1.09
N ILE A 98 -2.57 -1.75 2.24
CA ILE A 98 -1.31 -1.55 2.95
C ILE A 98 -1.31 -2.59 4.08
N LYS A 99 -0.38 -3.54 4.00
CA LYS A 99 -0.13 -4.52 5.06
C LYS A 99 1.15 -4.14 5.77
N MET A 100 1.13 -4.22 7.08
CA MET A 100 2.30 -3.94 7.89
C MET A 100 2.36 -4.93 9.04
N SER A 101 3.58 -5.35 9.36
CA SER A 101 3.90 -6.07 10.57
C SER A 101 4.91 -5.27 11.35
N ILE A 102 4.66 -5.08 12.64
CA ILE A 102 5.57 -4.41 13.56
C ILE A 102 5.84 -5.34 14.74
N SER A 103 7.11 -5.56 15.07
CA SER A 103 7.49 -6.25 16.29
C SER A 103 7.91 -5.24 17.36
N PRO A 104 7.26 -5.25 18.56
CA PRO A 104 7.69 -4.41 19.68
C PRO A 104 9.10 -4.75 20.18
N LEU A 105 9.52 -6.01 20.01
CA LEU A 105 10.76 -6.56 20.56
C LEU A 105 11.90 -6.60 19.54
N ASN A 106 11.59 -6.66 18.25
CA ASN A 106 12.59 -6.80 17.20
C ASN A 106 12.32 -5.93 15.98
N LYS A 107 12.89 -4.71 15.95
CA LYS A 107 12.78 -3.78 14.82
C LYS A 107 13.27 -4.33 13.47
N SER A 108 14.05 -5.42 13.46
CA SER A 108 14.57 -6.01 12.22
C SER A 108 13.52 -6.85 11.46
N SER A 109 12.36 -7.13 12.07
CA SER A 109 11.25 -7.85 11.43
C SER A 109 10.10 -6.96 10.97
N ASP A 110 10.23 -5.64 11.08
CA ASP A 110 9.22 -4.71 10.59
C ASP A 110 9.20 -4.74 9.05
N TYR A 111 8.02 -4.93 8.46
CA TYR A 111 7.86 -4.91 7.01
C TYR A 111 6.53 -4.26 6.60
N VAL A 112 6.54 -3.68 5.39
CA VAL A 112 5.36 -3.07 4.76
C VAL A 112 5.23 -3.60 3.34
N ASP A 113 4.07 -4.23 3.08
CA ASP A 113 3.69 -4.70 1.77
C ASP A 113 2.50 -3.92 1.24
N LEU A 114 2.51 -3.69 -0.07
CA LEU A 114 1.46 -2.98 -0.78
C LEU A 114 0.87 -3.92 -1.81
N GLU A 115 -0.46 -4.05 -1.82
CA GLU A 115 -1.19 -4.82 -2.82
C GLU A 115 -2.22 -3.92 -3.50
N PHE A 116 -2.50 -4.14 -4.77
CA PHE A 116 -3.47 -3.38 -5.54
C PHE A 116 -4.55 -4.28 -6.13
N CYS A 117 -5.79 -3.81 -6.08
CA CYS A 117 -6.94 -4.48 -6.67
C CYS A 117 -7.65 -3.50 -7.61
N PRO A 118 -7.64 -3.73 -8.92
CA PRO A 118 -8.29 -2.82 -9.85
C PRO A 118 -9.81 -2.98 -9.85
N ASP A 119 -10.53 -1.87 -9.95
CA ASP A 119 -12.01 -1.89 -9.99
C ASP A 119 -12.52 -2.57 -11.27
N GLU A 120 -11.87 -2.24 -12.38
CA GLU A 120 -12.09 -2.85 -13.68
C GLU A 120 -10.91 -3.75 -14.07
N PRO A 121 -11.17 -4.95 -14.62
CA PRO A 121 -10.09 -5.80 -15.12
C PRO A 121 -9.30 -5.04 -16.18
N GLU A 122 -7.97 -5.16 -16.15
CA GLU A 122 -7.11 -4.73 -17.27
C GLU A 122 -7.63 -5.42 -18.52
N ILE A 123 -8.29 -4.67 -19.41
CA ILE A 123 -8.65 -5.16 -20.74
C ILE A 123 -7.30 -5.32 -21.45
N PRO A 124 -6.87 -6.54 -21.81
CA PRO A 124 -5.65 -6.69 -22.57
C PRO A 124 -5.82 -5.88 -23.86
N GLU A 125 -4.90 -4.95 -24.19
CA GLU A 125 -4.87 -4.37 -25.54
C GLU A 125 -4.84 -5.56 -26.51
N SER A 126 -5.90 -5.71 -27.30
CA SER A 126 -5.96 -6.83 -28.23
C SER A 126 -4.87 -6.61 -29.27
N PRO A 127 -4.11 -7.62 -29.69
CA PRO A 127 -3.19 -7.47 -30.83
C PRO A 127 -3.91 -7.00 -32.11
N LEU A 128 -5.25 -7.12 -32.17
CA LEU A 128 -6.09 -6.56 -33.22
C LEU A 128 -6.28 -5.04 -33.15
N ASP A 129 -6.12 -4.40 -31.98
CA ASP A 129 -6.28 -2.95 -31.84
C ASP A 129 -5.09 -2.19 -32.45
N ASP A 130 -3.90 -2.78 -32.42
CA ASP A 130 -2.74 -2.26 -33.16
C ASP A 130 -2.95 -2.34 -34.69
N LEU A 131 -3.57 -3.43 -35.17
CA LEU A 131 -3.94 -3.57 -36.59
C LEU A 131 -5.00 -2.55 -37.02
N ARG A 132 -5.99 -2.26 -36.17
CA ARG A 132 -7.00 -1.22 -36.45
C ARG A 132 -6.39 0.18 -36.54
N LYS A 133 -5.42 0.50 -35.68
CA LYS A 133 -4.68 1.78 -35.75
C LYS A 133 -3.85 1.90 -37.03
N MET A 134 -3.26 0.80 -37.51
CA MET A 134 -2.52 0.79 -38.78
C MET A 134 -3.45 1.01 -40.00
N ILE A 135 -4.65 0.43 -39.98
CA ILE A 135 -5.62 0.54 -41.10
C ILE A 135 -6.28 1.93 -41.16
N ASN A 136 -6.56 2.55 -40.01
CA ASN A 136 -7.21 3.87 -39.96
C ASN A 136 -6.26 5.05 -40.22
N ASN A 137 -4.95 4.82 -40.25
CA ASN A 137 -3.92 5.83 -40.58
C ASN A 137 -3.42 5.71 -42.03
N MET A 138 -4.14 4.95 -42.87
CA MET A 138 -3.90 4.80 -44.30
C MET A 138 -4.97 5.56 -45.09
#